data_AF-A0A942I0C6-F1
#
_entry.id   AF-A0A942I0C6-F1
#
_cell.length_a   1.000
_cell.length_b   1.000
_cell.length_c   1.000
_cell.angle_alpha   90.00
_cell.angle_beta   90.00
_cell.angle_gamma   90.00
#
_symmetry.space_group_name_H-M   'P 1'
#
loop_
_entity.id
_entity.type
_entity.pdbx_description
1 polymer ?
#
loop_
_entity_poly.entity_id
_entity_poly.type
_entity_poly.pdbx_seq_one_letter_code
_entity_poly.pdbx_strand_id
1 'polypeptide(L)'
;MKLKNFKDLVEECLTKQEIAEIEQQAQLELQAMQSLQSCLKKAMDDYMKKNKVGFNELVRRLNSNPRQVAKIQQGKANLTLASIAHIAALLGQEPTIVFKKK
;
A
#
# COMPACT_ATOMS: atom_id res chain seq x y z
N MET A 1 28.52 5.66 -28.74
CA MET A 1 28.20 4.39 -28.04
C MET A 1 26.72 4.39 -27.72
N LYS A 2 25.94 3.40 -28.19
CA LYS A 2 24.58 3.20 -27.69
C LYS A 2 24.69 2.50 -26.33
N LEU A 3 24.15 3.10 -25.28
CA LEU A 3 24.04 2.47 -23.97
C LEU A 3 23.15 1.23 -24.12
N LYS A 4 23.62 0.07 -23.63
CA LYS A 4 22.80 -1.15 -23.55
C LYS A 4 21.57 -0.84 -22.71
N ASN A 5 20.41 -1.37 -23.11
CA ASN A 5 19.20 -1.16 -22.33
C ASN A 5 19.29 -1.98 -21.03
N PHE A 6 18.53 -1.60 -19.99
CA PHE A 6 18.60 -2.26 -18.68
C PHE A 6 18.27 -3.77 -18.75
N LYS A 7 17.34 -4.19 -19.63
CA LYS A 7 17.00 -5.60 -19.81
C LYS A 7 18.16 -6.40 -20.39
N ASP A 8 18.84 -5.85 -21.40
CA ASP A 8 20.01 -6.48 -22.01
C ASP A 8 21.12 -6.69 -20.98
N LEU A 9 21.30 -5.72 -20.06
CA LEU A 9 22.28 -5.84 -18.95
C LEU A 9 21.88 -6.88 -17.90
N VAL A 10 20.58 -7.03 -17.63
CA VAL A 10 20.06 -8.02 -16.67
C VAL A 10 20.20 -9.43 -17.24
N GLU A 11 19.90 -9.64 -18.52
CA GLU A 11 20.07 -10.92 -19.21
C GLU A 11 21.55 -11.33 -19.39
N GLU A 12 22.47 -10.38 -19.36
CA GLU A 12 23.93 -10.64 -19.35
C GLU A 12 24.44 -11.09 -17.98
N CYS A 13 23.78 -10.69 -16.89
CA CYS A 13 24.23 -10.95 -15.52
C CYS A 13 23.48 -12.07 -14.79
N LEU A 14 22.23 -12.36 -15.20
CA LEU A 14 21.35 -13.32 -14.53
C LEU A 14 20.83 -14.35 -15.52
N THR A 15 20.64 -15.57 -15.03
CA THR A 15 19.96 -16.63 -15.77
C THR A 15 18.45 -16.34 -15.86
N LYS A 16 17.79 -16.90 -16.87
CA LYS A 16 16.33 -16.80 -17.03
C LYS A 16 15.55 -17.33 -15.81
N GLN A 17 16.12 -18.31 -15.09
CA GLN A 17 15.52 -18.86 -13.87
C GLN A 17 15.59 -17.84 -12.73
N GLU A 18 16.74 -17.21 -12.49
CA GLU A 18 16.89 -16.18 -11.46
C GLU A 18 16.00 -14.96 -11.73
N ILE A 19 15.87 -14.55 -13.00
CA ILE A 19 14.96 -13.46 -13.39
C ILE A 19 13.52 -13.83 -13.05
N ALA A 20 13.08 -15.06 -13.39
CA ALA A 20 11.72 -15.51 -13.11
C ALA A 20 11.43 -15.60 -11.61
N GLU A 21 12.38 -16.05 -10.79
CA GLU A 21 12.24 -16.10 -9.33
C GLU A 21 12.11 -14.69 -8.73
N ILE A 22 12.93 -13.74 -9.18
CA ILE A 22 12.85 -12.34 -8.74
C ILE A 22 11.49 -11.73 -9.13
N GLU A 23 11.03 -11.94 -10.36
CA GLU A 23 9.73 -11.44 -10.82
C GLU A 23 8.58 -12.06 -10.02
N GLN A 24 8.64 -13.36 -9.74
CA GLN A 24 7.65 -14.05 -8.91
C GLN A 24 7.61 -13.48 -7.50
N GLN A 25 8.77 -13.27 -6.88
CA GLN A 25 8.86 -12.70 -5.53
C GLN A 25 8.32 -11.27 -5.49
N ALA A 26 8.67 -10.44 -6.47
CA ALA A 26 8.16 -9.07 -6.60
C ALA A 26 6.63 -9.04 -6.78
N GLN A 27 6.08 -9.99 -7.55
CA GLN A 27 4.64 -10.10 -7.74
C GLN A 27 3.93 -10.50 -6.43
N LEU A 28 4.49 -11.43 -5.66
CA LEU A 28 3.95 -11.81 -4.35
C LEU A 28 3.98 -10.64 -3.36
N GLU A 29 5.08 -9.88 -3.34
CA GLU A 29 5.22 -8.69 -2.50
C GLU A 29 4.18 -7.62 -2.89
N LEU A 30 4.01 -7.35 -4.18
CA LEU A 30 3.01 -6.41 -4.68
C LEU A 30 1.59 -6.82 -4.26
N GLN A 31 1.26 -8.10 -4.38
CA GLN A 31 -0.04 -8.63 -3.95
C GLN A 31 -0.26 -8.45 -2.43
N ALA A 32 0.76 -8.72 -1.62
CA ALA A 32 0.69 -8.54 -0.17
C ALA A 32 0.49 -7.07 0.19
N MET A 33 1.23 -6.16 -0.45
CA MET A 33 1.11 -4.72 -0.24
C MET A 33 -0.29 -4.21 -0.62
N GLN A 34 -0.83 -4.62 -1.77
CA GLN A 34 -2.18 -4.26 -2.22
C GLN A 34 -3.26 -4.77 -1.26
N SER A 35 -3.07 -5.96 -0.69
CA SER A 35 -3.99 -6.50 0.31
C SER A 35 -4.05 -5.62 1.56
N LEU A 36 -2.89 -5.23 2.10
CA LEU A 36 -2.79 -4.32 3.26
C LEU A 36 -3.42 -2.95 2.97
N GLN A 37 -3.12 -2.37 1.80
CA GLN A 37 -3.69 -1.10 1.36
C GLN A 37 -5.22 -1.17 1.23
N SER A 38 -5.75 -2.29 0.74
CA SER A 38 -7.19 -2.52 0.60
C SER A 38 -7.89 -2.63 1.96
N CYS A 39 -7.26 -3.26 2.95
CA CYS A 39 -7.79 -3.31 4.32
C CYS A 39 -7.94 -1.92 4.93
N LEU A 40 -6.90 -1.07 4.79
CA LEU A 40 -6.92 0.31 5.28
C LEU A 40 -7.97 1.16 4.58
N LYS A 41 -8.06 1.06 3.26
CA LYS A 41 -9.11 1.72 2.47
C LYS A 41 -10.49 1.37 3.02
N LYS A 42 -10.77 0.07 3.19
CA LYS A 42 -12.07 -0.39 3.69
C LYS A 42 -12.37 0.16 5.09
N ALA A 43 -11.39 0.14 5.99
CA ALA A 43 -11.56 0.68 7.34
C ALA A 43 -11.90 2.18 7.34
N MET A 44 -11.26 2.97 6.47
CA MET A 44 -11.57 4.39 6.30
C MET A 44 -12.97 4.62 5.71
N ASP A 45 -13.34 3.86 4.67
CA ASP A 45 -14.65 3.95 4.04
C ASP A 45 -15.77 3.61 5.04
N ASP A 46 -15.57 2.57 5.86
CA ASP A 46 -16.53 2.15 6.89
C ASP A 46 -16.67 3.22 7.99
N TYR A 47 -15.56 3.84 8.42
CA TYR A 47 -15.59 4.96 9.36
C TYR A 47 -16.34 6.17 8.81
N MET A 48 -16.09 6.54 7.55
CA MET A 48 -16.78 7.66 6.91
C MET A 48 -18.29 7.42 6.84
N LYS A 49 -18.69 6.20 6.46
CA LYS A 49 -20.12 5.81 6.42
C LYS A 49 -20.75 5.85 7.82
N LYS A 50 -20.10 5.22 8.82
CA LYS A 50 -20.61 5.14 10.20
C LYS A 50 -20.79 6.52 10.83
N ASN A 51 -19.84 7.42 10.60
CA ASN A 51 -19.85 8.75 11.21
C ASN A 51 -20.50 9.83 10.32
N LYS A 52 -20.98 9.47 9.12
CA LYS A 52 -21.51 10.40 8.10
C LYS A 52 -20.53 11.54 7.79
N VAL A 53 -19.25 11.21 7.70
CA VAL A 53 -18.14 12.13 7.48
C VAL A 53 -17.71 12.09 6.02
N GLY A 54 -17.61 13.26 5.39
CA GLY A 54 -17.06 13.41 4.05
C GLY A 54 -15.53 13.46 4.02
N PHE A 55 -14.95 13.41 2.82
CA PHE A 55 -13.49 13.37 2.63
C PHE A 55 -12.77 14.56 3.28
N ASN A 56 -13.27 15.78 3.08
CA ASN A 56 -12.64 17.00 3.62
C ASN A 56 -12.58 17.00 5.15
N GLU A 57 -13.62 16.46 5.79
CA GLU A 57 -13.67 16.36 7.23
C GLU A 57 -12.75 15.25 7.75
N LEU A 58 -12.64 14.12 7.03
CA LEU A 58 -11.65 13.09 7.33
C LEU A 58 -10.21 13.63 7.25
N VAL A 59 -9.91 14.42 6.22
CA VAL A 59 -8.60 15.07 6.06
C VAL A 59 -8.29 15.98 7.25
N ARG A 60 -9.27 16.78 7.69
CA ARG A 60 -9.14 17.64 8.88
C ARG A 60 -8.87 16.82 10.14
N ARG A 61 -9.62 15.76 10.37
CA ARG A 61 -9.46 14.89 11.55
C ARG A 61 -8.13 14.15 11.58
N LEU A 62 -7.63 13.70 10.42
CA LEU A 62 -6.32 13.08 10.31
C LEU A 62 -5.16 14.09 10.41
N ASN A 63 -5.45 15.39 10.39
CA ASN A 63 -4.47 16.47 10.32
C ASN A 63 -3.38 16.19 9.26
N SER A 64 -3.83 15.76 8.08
CA SER A 64 -2.95 15.25 7.02
C SER A 64 -3.22 15.95 5.68
N ASN A 65 -2.28 15.85 4.74
CA ASN A 65 -2.45 16.45 3.42
C ASN A 65 -3.58 15.74 2.63
N PRO A 66 -4.54 16.47 2.02
CA PRO A 66 -5.58 15.88 1.17
C PRO A 66 -5.03 14.89 0.12
N ARG A 67 -3.89 15.19 -0.50
CA ARG A 67 -3.27 14.30 -1.51
C ARG A 67 -2.87 12.96 -0.91
N GLN A 68 -2.38 12.96 0.32
CA GLN A 68 -1.98 11.74 1.02
C GLN A 68 -3.22 10.92 1.38
N VAL A 69 -4.24 11.54 1.98
CA VAL A 69 -5.50 10.86 2.34
C VAL A 69 -6.20 10.29 1.10
N ALA A 70 -6.18 11.01 -0.03
CA ALA A 70 -6.70 10.51 -1.30
C ALA A 70 -5.95 9.26 -1.79
N LYS A 71 -4.61 9.25 -1.70
CA LYS A 71 -3.82 8.05 -2.07
C LYS A 71 -4.16 6.85 -1.18
N ILE A 72 -4.44 7.09 0.11
CA ILE A 72 -4.83 6.02 1.04
C ILE A 72 -6.19 5.45 0.64
N GLN A 73 -7.19 6.30 0.41
CA GLN A 73 -8.50 5.87 -0.07
C GLN A 73 -8.47 5.19 -1.44
N GLN A 74 -7.50 5.52 -2.29
CA GLN A 74 -7.31 4.84 -3.56
C GLN A 74 -6.60 3.48 -3.40
N GLY A 75 -6.10 3.14 -2.21
CA GLY A 75 -5.30 1.95 -1.98
C GLY A 75 -3.93 2.02 -2.66
N LYS A 76 -3.38 3.22 -2.84
CA LYS A 76 -2.10 3.47 -3.54
C LYS A 76 -1.05 4.12 -2.65
N ALA A 77 -1.35 4.31 -1.36
CA ALA A 77 -0.42 4.96 -0.45
C ALA A 77 0.63 3.97 0.08
N ASN A 78 1.89 4.36 -0.02
CA ASN A 78 2.97 3.71 0.72
C ASN A 78 2.93 4.27 2.13
N LEU A 79 2.44 3.47 3.08
CA LEU A 79 2.24 3.87 4.47
C LEU A 79 3.31 3.25 5.36
N THR A 80 3.78 4.05 6.31
CA THR A 80 4.61 3.53 7.41
C THR A 80 3.71 2.98 8.51
N LEU A 81 4.25 2.11 9.36
CA LEU A 81 3.52 1.63 10.55
C LEU A 81 3.02 2.78 11.43
N ALA A 82 3.80 3.86 11.56
CA ALA A 82 3.38 5.06 12.28
C ALA A 82 2.15 5.72 11.66
N SER A 83 2.09 5.81 10.32
CA SER A 83 0.89 6.33 9.63
C SER A 83 -0.32 5.43 9.86
N ILE A 84 -0.13 4.11 9.87
CA ILE A 84 -1.22 3.15 10.15
C ILE A 84 -1.73 3.32 11.57
N ALA A 85 -0.84 3.43 12.56
CA ALA A 85 -1.21 3.65 13.95
C ALA A 85 -1.98 4.97 14.15
N HIS A 86 -1.53 6.05 13.51
CA HIS A 86 -2.21 7.35 13.54
C HIS A 86 -3.63 7.28 12.98
N ILE A 87 -3.79 6.61 11.82
CA ILE A 87 -5.11 6.39 11.22
C ILE A 87 -5.97 5.54 12.17
N ALA A 88 -5.44 4.43 12.66
CA ALA A 88 -6.17 3.49 13.51
C ALA A 88 -6.67 4.15 14.82
N ALA A 89 -5.86 5.04 15.41
CA ALA A 89 -6.25 5.86 16.55
C ALA A 89 -7.48 6.74 16.24
N LEU A 90 -7.51 7.39 15.07
CA LEU A 90 -8.70 8.14 14.64
C LEU A 90 -9.92 7.25 14.41
N LEU A 91 -9.72 6.07 13.85
CA LEU A 91 -10.79 5.12 13.59
C LEU A 91 -11.33 4.47 14.89
N GLY A 92 -10.60 4.59 16.01
CA GLY A 92 -10.90 3.90 17.26
C GLY A 92 -10.74 2.38 17.12
N GLN A 93 -9.78 1.94 16.29
CA GLN A 93 -9.53 0.54 15.98
C GLN A 93 -8.09 0.16 16.34
N GLU A 94 -7.89 -1.07 16.79
CA GLU A 94 -6.56 -1.64 16.98
C GLU A 94 -6.14 -2.41 15.72
N PRO A 95 -5.06 -2.00 15.03
CA PRO A 95 -4.61 -2.69 13.82
C PRO A 95 -3.89 -3.99 14.20
N THR A 96 -4.31 -5.12 13.63
CA THR A 96 -3.63 -6.42 13.79
C THR A 96 -3.18 -6.96 12.44
N ILE A 97 -1.95 -7.49 12.38
CA ILE A 97 -1.43 -8.17 11.19
C ILE A 97 -1.54 -9.68 11.40
N VAL A 98 -2.27 -10.36 10.50
CA VAL A 98 -2.45 -11.82 10.53
C VAL A 98 -1.91 -12.42 9.23
N PHE A 99 -0.89 -13.26 9.32
CA PHE A 99 -0.35 -14.00 8.18
C PHE A 99 -1.23 -15.21 7.87
N LYS A 100 -1.98 -15.14 6.78
CA LYS A 100 -2.80 -16.27 6.29
C LYS A 100 -1.96 -17.16 5.40
N LYS A 101 -2.07 -18.48 5.57
CA LYS A 101 -1.51 -19.44 4.60
C LYS A 101 -2.29 -19.30 3.30
N LYS A 102 -1.58 -19.08 2.19
CA LYS A 102 -2.13 -19.13 0.82
C LYS A 102 -2.20 -20.58 0.37
#